data_AF-A0A838SX21-F1
#
_entry.id   AF-A0A838SX21-F1
#
_cell.length_a   1.000
_cell.length_b   1.000
_cell.length_c   1.000
_cell.angle_alpha   90.00
_cell.angle_beta   90.00
_cell.angle_gamma   90.00
#
_symmetry.space_group_name_H-M   'P 1'
#
loop_
_entity.id
_entity.type
_entity.pdbx_description
1 polymer ?
#
loop_
_entity_poly.entity_id
_entity_poly.type
_entity_poly.pdbx_seq_one_letter_code
_entity_poly.pdbx_strand_id
1 'polypeptide(L)'
;MRLQRQGLATDLPRGWDGRIYQRASDETSDQAGGTTQQILHAGNFALPVERGDYGSGAVEVMRGGDVFVALLEYDREAAGTPLFAREGFPWQVSASSFSPNRLQRALPGQGGCQFFFTSQGRAYCLYVVLGSYANRERLVAEVNRLLATITVTP
;
A
#
# COMPACT_ATOMS: atom_id res chain seq x y z
N MET A 1 -3.74 -15.39 -7.37
CA MET A 1 -2.57 -15.38 -8.27
C MET A 1 -1.36 -14.99 -7.44
N ARG A 2 -0.23 -15.70 -7.52
CA ARG A 2 0.96 -15.34 -6.73
C ARG A 2 1.84 -14.33 -7.45
N LEU A 3 2.23 -13.27 -6.75
CA LEU A 3 3.25 -12.32 -7.17
C LEU A 3 4.47 -12.47 -6.26
N GLN A 4 5.66 -12.42 -6.82
CA GLN A 4 6.89 -12.49 -6.04
C GLN A 4 8.02 -11.72 -6.74
N ARG A 5 8.79 -10.98 -5.95
CA ARG A 5 10.02 -10.31 -6.40
C ARG A 5 10.89 -9.97 -5.19
N GLN A 6 12.18 -10.32 -5.24
CA GLN A 6 13.23 -9.87 -4.29
C GLN A 6 12.74 -9.72 -2.83
N GLY A 7 12.42 -10.86 -2.21
CA GLY A 7 12.02 -10.92 -0.81
C GLY A 7 10.64 -10.34 -0.47
N LEU A 8 9.82 -9.99 -1.45
CA LEU A 8 8.40 -9.67 -1.27
C LEU A 8 7.55 -10.65 -2.09
N ALA A 9 6.52 -11.22 -1.48
CA ALA A 9 5.54 -12.02 -2.19
C ALA A 9 4.12 -11.78 -1.65
N THR A 10 3.12 -12.03 -2.49
CA THR A 10 1.71 -12.01 -2.09
C THR A 10 0.87 -12.94 -2.96
N ASP A 11 -0.17 -13.53 -2.39
CA ASP A 11 -1.19 -14.29 -3.11
C ASP A 11 -2.43 -13.41 -3.30
N LEU A 12 -2.57 -12.79 -4.49
CA LEU A 12 -3.71 -11.93 -4.80
C LEU A 12 -5.02 -12.72 -4.68
N PRO A 13 -6.01 -12.22 -3.91
CA PRO A 13 -7.34 -12.80 -3.87
C PRO A 13 -8.01 -12.79 -5.25
N ARG A 14 -9.04 -13.63 -5.42
CA ARG A 14 -9.77 -13.68 -6.68
C ARG A 14 -10.38 -12.31 -7.00
N GLY A 15 -10.21 -11.86 -8.25
CA GLY A 15 -10.72 -10.56 -8.72
C GLY A 15 -9.80 -9.38 -8.41
N TRP A 16 -8.66 -9.61 -7.77
CA TRP A 16 -7.64 -8.58 -7.58
C TRP A 16 -6.67 -8.53 -8.75
N ASP A 17 -6.27 -7.32 -9.08
CA ASP A 17 -5.17 -6.99 -9.97
C ASP A 17 -3.99 -6.48 -9.12
N GLY A 18 -2.76 -6.68 -9.59
CA GLY A 18 -1.59 -6.24 -8.87
C GLY A 18 -0.26 -6.51 -9.57
N ARG A 19 0.78 -5.84 -9.10
CA ARG A 19 2.14 -5.94 -9.64
C ARG A 19 3.17 -5.62 -8.56
N ILE A 20 4.28 -6.34 -8.57
CA ILE A 20 5.51 -5.96 -7.84
C ILE A 20 6.54 -5.47 -8.85
N TYR A 21 7.05 -4.25 -8.67
CA TYR A 21 8.05 -3.66 -9.56
C TYR A 21 9.10 -2.87 -8.78
N GLN A 22 10.25 -2.68 -9.43
CA GLN A 22 11.29 -1.81 -8.93
C GLN A 22 11.08 -0.42 -9.55
N ARG A 23 11.22 0.63 -8.74
CA ARG A 23 11.14 2.00 -9.24
C ARG A 23 12.34 2.28 -10.14
N ALA A 24 12.14 3.06 -11.21
CA ALA A 24 13.25 3.49 -12.05
C ALA A 24 14.14 4.47 -11.26
N SER A 25 15.46 4.36 -11.40
CA SER A 25 16.46 5.13 -10.63
C SER A 25 16.35 6.65 -10.79
N ASP A 26 15.74 7.10 -11.88
CA ASP A 26 15.73 8.51 -12.28
C ASP A 26 14.46 9.25 -11.80
N GLU A 27 13.54 8.54 -11.13
CA GLU A 27 12.31 9.12 -10.62
C GLU A 27 12.46 9.52 -9.15
N THR A 28 12.38 10.82 -8.86
CA THR A 28 12.52 11.36 -7.50
C THR A 28 11.37 10.91 -6.60
N SER A 29 11.69 10.30 -5.45
CA SER A 29 10.70 10.03 -4.39
C SER A 29 10.27 11.34 -3.76
N ASP A 30 9.11 11.87 -4.17
CA ASP A 30 8.51 13.11 -3.64
C ASP A 30 7.92 12.96 -2.22
N GLN A 31 8.32 11.93 -1.46
CA GLN A 31 7.73 11.61 -0.16
C GLN A 31 8.77 11.45 0.96
N ALA A 32 8.32 11.80 2.17
CA ALA A 32 9.12 11.66 3.38
C ALA A 32 9.50 10.19 3.62
N GLY A 33 10.77 9.95 3.98
CA GLY A 33 11.26 8.63 4.37
C GLY A 33 12.36 8.05 3.49
N GLY A 34 12.72 8.69 2.37
CA GLY A 34 13.84 8.26 1.53
C GLY A 34 13.41 7.87 0.11
N THR A 35 14.27 7.10 -0.56
CA THR A 35 14.03 6.67 -1.95
C THR A 35 13.36 5.31 -1.98
N THR A 36 12.14 5.26 -2.51
CA THR A 36 11.42 4.00 -2.71
C THR A 36 12.11 3.14 -3.76
N GLN A 37 12.43 1.90 -3.41
CA GLN A 37 13.14 0.94 -4.25
C GLN A 37 12.16 -0.02 -4.94
N GLN A 38 11.22 -0.58 -4.19
CA GLN A 38 10.30 -1.59 -4.67
C GLN A 38 8.88 -1.29 -4.21
N ILE A 39 7.91 -1.57 -5.09
CA ILE A 39 6.51 -1.27 -4.83
C ILE A 39 5.67 -2.48 -5.22
N LEU A 40 4.79 -2.88 -4.30
CA LEU A 40 3.64 -3.73 -4.58
C LEU A 40 2.41 -2.83 -4.69
N HIS A 41 1.77 -2.86 -5.85
CA HIS A 41 0.41 -2.36 -6.04
C HIS A 41 -0.57 -3.53 -6.10
N ALA A 42 -1.71 -3.38 -5.43
CA ALA A 42 -2.82 -4.31 -5.52
C ALA A 42 -4.15 -3.57 -5.40
N GLY A 43 -5.15 -3.98 -6.17
CA GLY A 43 -6.51 -3.49 -6.03
C GLY A 43 -7.54 -4.55 -6.40
N ASN A 44 -8.73 -4.49 -5.81
CA ASN A 44 -9.85 -5.39 -6.13
C ASN A 44 -10.61 -4.97 -7.41
N PHE A 45 -9.94 -4.23 -8.28
CA PHE A 45 -10.42 -3.67 -9.54
C PHE A 45 -9.23 -3.64 -10.52
N ALA A 46 -9.52 -3.44 -11.82
CA ALA A 46 -8.46 -3.33 -12.83
C ALA A 46 -7.61 -2.07 -12.60
N LEU A 47 -6.31 -2.24 -12.35
CA LEU A 47 -5.42 -1.12 -12.09
C LEU A 47 -5.02 -0.46 -13.42
N PRO A 48 -5.15 0.88 -13.55
CA PRO A 48 -4.65 1.61 -14.72
C PRO A 48 -3.16 1.33 -14.93
N VAL A 49 -2.72 1.19 -16.19
CA VAL A 49 -1.31 0.88 -16.51
C VAL A 49 -0.38 1.97 -15.95
N GLU A 50 -0.70 3.22 -16.25
CA GLU A 50 -0.02 4.40 -15.73
C GLU A 50 -0.64 4.78 -14.38
N ARG A 51 0.19 4.79 -13.34
CA ARG A 51 -0.19 5.19 -11.99
C ARG A 51 1.04 5.55 -11.18
N GLY A 52 0.91 6.52 -10.29
CA GLY A 52 1.98 6.84 -9.34
C GLY A 52 2.06 5.84 -8.19
N ASP A 53 3.16 5.92 -7.43
CA ASP A 53 3.50 4.99 -6.35
C ASP A 53 2.49 4.96 -5.18
N TYR A 54 1.77 6.05 -4.98
CA TYR A 54 0.68 6.15 -4.00
C TYR A 54 -0.71 6.03 -4.64
N GLY A 55 -0.75 5.54 -5.88
CA GLY A 55 -2.00 5.26 -6.60
C GLY A 55 -2.62 6.44 -7.32
N SER A 56 -1.91 7.56 -7.54
CA SER A 56 -2.42 8.59 -8.47
C SER A 56 -2.70 7.98 -9.84
N GLY A 57 -3.82 8.32 -10.45
CA GLY A 57 -4.37 7.66 -11.65
C GLY A 57 -5.26 6.45 -11.32
N ALA A 58 -4.95 5.70 -10.26
CA ALA A 58 -5.74 4.54 -9.83
C ALA A 58 -6.86 4.93 -8.85
N VAL A 59 -6.58 5.80 -7.88
CA VAL A 59 -7.56 6.17 -6.84
C VAL A 59 -8.69 7.03 -7.39
N GLU A 60 -8.45 7.79 -8.47
CA GLU A 60 -9.43 8.63 -9.13
C GLU A 60 -10.54 7.83 -9.85
N VAL A 61 -10.25 6.58 -10.25
CA VAL A 61 -11.21 5.73 -10.97
C VAL A 61 -11.95 4.75 -10.05
N MET A 62 -11.63 4.74 -8.76
CA MET A 62 -12.23 3.85 -7.78
C MET A 62 -13.72 4.13 -7.58
N ARG A 63 -14.50 3.06 -7.52
CA ARG A 63 -15.91 3.04 -7.12
C ARG A 63 -16.02 2.76 -5.62
N GLY A 64 -17.22 2.94 -5.06
CA GLY A 64 -17.47 2.75 -3.62
C GLY A 64 -17.24 1.33 -3.07
N GLY A 65 -17.00 0.35 -3.95
CA GLY A 65 -16.65 -1.02 -3.60
C GLY A 65 -15.16 -1.33 -3.64
N ASP A 66 -14.35 -0.38 -4.10
CA ASP A 66 -12.98 -0.63 -4.50
C ASP A 66 -12.00 -0.36 -3.35
N VAL A 67 -10.87 -1.04 -3.41
CA VAL A 67 -9.74 -0.95 -2.49
C VAL A 67 -8.47 -0.86 -3.31
N PHE A 68 -7.61 0.09 -2.96
CA PHE A 68 -6.25 0.20 -3.47
C PHE A 68 -5.26 0.05 -2.31
N VAL A 69 -4.24 -0.79 -2.51
CA VAL A 69 -3.15 -1.03 -1.56
C VAL A 69 -1.83 -0.81 -2.29
N ALA A 70 -0.98 0.03 -1.71
CA ALA A 70 0.42 0.18 -2.07
C ALA A 70 1.29 -0.20 -0.86
N LEU A 71 2.25 -1.09 -1.07
CA LEU A 71 3.32 -1.36 -0.12
C LEU A 71 4.63 -0.91 -0.76
N LEU A 72 5.20 0.15 -0.22
CA LEU A 72 6.41 0.79 -0.70
C LEU A 72 7.57 0.39 0.21
N GLU A 73 8.63 -0.15 -0.38
CA GLU A 73 9.90 -0.41 0.30
C GLU A 73 10.86 0.75 0.07
N TYR A 74 11.45 1.26 1.14
CA TYR A 74 12.46 2.32 1.12
C TYR A 74 13.87 1.75 1.14
N ASP A 75 14.85 2.62 0.91
CA ASP A 75 16.27 2.33 1.10
C ASP A 75 16.56 1.78 2.50
N ARG A 76 17.62 0.98 2.61
CA ARG A 76 17.93 0.22 3.83
C ARG A 76 18.27 1.16 5.00
N GLU A 77 18.85 2.30 4.69
CA GLU A 77 19.21 3.37 5.61
C GLU A 77 17.97 3.96 6.30
N ALA A 78 16.83 3.98 5.62
CA ALA A 78 15.57 4.47 6.17
C ALA A 78 15.09 3.66 7.40
N ALA A 79 15.45 2.37 7.47
CA ALA A 79 15.05 1.47 8.56
C ALA A 79 15.55 1.92 9.94
N GLY A 80 16.64 2.69 9.99
CA GLY A 80 17.19 3.23 11.24
C GLY A 80 16.58 4.55 11.70
N THR A 81 15.60 5.10 10.97
CA THR A 81 15.08 6.45 11.25
C THR A 81 13.82 6.44 12.13
N PRO A 82 13.53 7.53 12.87
CA PRO A 82 12.35 7.60 13.75
C PRO A 82 11.02 7.37 13.05
N LEU A 83 10.91 7.68 11.75
CA LEU A 83 9.69 7.48 10.97
C LEU A 83 9.31 5.99 10.86
N PHE A 84 10.32 5.11 10.80
CA PHE A 84 10.15 3.66 10.66
C PHE A 84 10.42 2.90 11.97
N ALA A 85 10.38 3.58 13.12
CA ALA A 85 10.66 2.99 14.43
C ALA A 85 9.68 1.88 14.86
N ARG A 86 8.51 1.78 14.21
CA ARG A 86 7.55 0.70 14.47
C ARG A 86 8.04 -0.59 13.82
N GLU A 87 8.30 -1.61 14.62
CA GLU A 87 8.65 -2.94 14.12
C GLU A 87 7.42 -3.83 13.88
N GLY A 88 7.52 -4.68 12.86
CA GLY A 88 6.53 -5.70 12.51
C GLY A 88 5.55 -5.26 11.43
N PHE A 89 5.11 -6.24 10.64
CA PHE A 89 4.13 -6.01 9.58
C PHE A 89 2.75 -5.70 10.19
N PRO A 90 1.99 -4.70 9.67
CA PRO A 90 0.65 -4.39 10.14
C PRO A 90 -0.36 -5.45 9.63
N TRP A 91 -0.32 -6.65 10.20
CA TRP A 91 -1.13 -7.81 9.78
C TRP A 91 -2.63 -7.56 9.80
N GLN A 92 -3.09 -6.62 10.62
CA GLN A 92 -4.47 -6.18 10.65
C GLN A 92 -4.54 -4.66 10.76
N VAL A 93 -5.26 -4.06 9.82
CA VAL A 93 -5.65 -2.67 9.88
C VAL A 93 -7.09 -2.57 10.39
N SER A 94 -7.34 -1.57 11.24
CA SER A 94 -8.68 -1.31 11.78
C SER A 94 -9.42 -0.30 10.90
N ALA A 95 -10.74 -0.42 10.81
CA ALA A 95 -11.59 0.59 10.18
C ALA A 95 -11.40 1.99 10.81
N SER A 96 -11.09 2.07 12.10
CA SER A 96 -10.79 3.34 12.79
C SER A 96 -9.46 3.98 12.37
N SER A 97 -8.58 3.24 11.69
CA SER A 97 -7.34 3.77 11.12
C SER A 97 -7.59 4.56 9.83
N PHE A 98 -8.78 4.47 9.23
CA PHE A 98 -9.11 5.20 8.01
C PHE A 98 -9.70 6.56 8.34
N SER A 99 -9.45 7.54 7.48
CA SER A 99 -10.06 8.87 7.55
C SER A 99 -10.17 9.47 6.16
N PRO A 100 -11.23 10.25 5.86
CA PRO A 100 -11.31 11.01 4.63
C PRO A 100 -10.26 12.13 4.53
N ASN A 101 -9.67 12.54 5.65
CA ASN A 101 -8.78 13.71 5.74
C ASN A 101 -7.30 13.36 5.94
N ARG A 102 -6.93 12.07 5.90
CA ARG A 102 -5.54 11.62 6.15
C ARG A 102 -4.71 11.39 4.89
N LEU A 103 -5.31 11.48 3.71
CA LEU A 103 -4.62 11.29 2.44
C LEU A 103 -4.03 12.61 1.95
N GLN A 104 -2.84 12.55 1.33
CA GLN A 104 -2.22 13.72 0.68
C GLN A 104 -3.15 14.33 -0.38
N ARG A 105 -3.88 13.48 -1.10
CA ARG A 105 -4.95 13.85 -2.02
C ARG A 105 -6.26 13.24 -1.52
N ALA A 106 -7.06 14.03 -0.82
CA ALA A 106 -8.39 13.62 -0.38
C ALA A 106 -9.37 13.69 -1.57
N LEU A 107 -9.99 12.56 -1.91
CA LEU A 107 -11.09 12.52 -2.87
C LEU A 107 -12.43 12.36 -2.14
N PRO A 108 -13.48 13.10 -2.53
CA PRO A 108 -14.78 13.02 -1.87
C PRO A 108 -15.30 11.59 -1.74
N GLY A 109 -15.74 11.24 -0.53
CA GLY A 109 -16.31 9.92 -0.21
C GLY A 109 -15.28 8.82 0.07
N GLN A 110 -14.01 9.00 -0.32
CA GLN A 110 -12.95 8.04 -0.02
C GLN A 110 -12.43 8.17 1.40
N GLY A 111 -11.69 7.17 1.86
CA GLY A 111 -10.94 7.23 3.10
C GLY A 111 -9.63 6.46 2.98
N GLY A 112 -8.61 6.90 3.69
CA GLY A 112 -7.32 6.21 3.63
C GLY A 112 -6.52 6.26 4.92
N CYS A 113 -5.45 5.48 4.91
CA CYS A 113 -4.49 5.37 6.00
C CYS A 113 -3.10 5.08 5.46
N GLN A 114 -2.09 5.42 6.27
CA GLN A 114 -0.70 5.06 6.01
C GLN A 114 -0.02 4.56 7.29
N PHE A 115 0.88 3.60 7.14
CA PHE A 115 1.68 3.05 8.23
C PHE A 115 3.14 2.94 7.79
N PHE A 116 4.03 3.61 8.51
CA PHE A 116 5.47 3.42 8.38
C PHE A 116 5.92 2.39 9.40
N PHE A 117 6.71 1.42 8.97
CA PHE A 117 7.19 0.32 9.81
C PHE A 117 8.44 -0.34 9.24
N THR A 118 9.11 -1.14 10.04
CA THR A 118 10.19 -2.03 9.62
C THR A 118 9.77 -3.50 9.73
N SER A 119 10.27 -4.32 8.81
CA SER A 119 10.11 -5.78 8.86
C SER A 119 11.36 -6.43 8.28
N GLN A 120 11.95 -7.39 8.99
CA GLN A 120 13.19 -8.06 8.56
C GLN A 120 14.34 -7.08 8.23
N GLY A 121 14.43 -5.96 8.95
CA GLY A 121 15.46 -4.93 8.72
C GLY A 121 15.26 -4.06 7.48
N ARG A 122 14.08 -4.13 6.83
CA ARG A 122 13.68 -3.33 5.67
C ARG A 122 12.59 -2.33 6.06
N ALA A 123 12.63 -1.13 5.50
CA ALA A 123 11.70 -0.05 5.80
C ALA A 123 10.53 -0.05 4.81
N TYR A 124 9.31 0.09 5.31
CA TYR A 124 8.09 0.04 4.52
C TYR A 124 7.10 1.15 4.86
N CYS A 125 6.37 1.59 3.84
CA CYS A 125 5.10 2.29 4.00
C CYS A 125 3.97 1.44 3.42
N LEU A 126 2.99 1.07 4.26
CA LEU A 126 1.71 0.56 3.79
C LEU A 126 0.75 1.74 3.61
N TYR A 127 0.30 1.96 2.39
CA TYR A 127 -0.67 2.97 2.02
C TYR A 127 -1.93 2.31 1.48
N VAL A 128 -3.10 2.67 2.03
CA VAL A 128 -4.37 2.05 1.66
C VAL A 128 -5.44 3.12 1.43
N VAL A 129 -6.19 2.96 0.35
CA VAL A 129 -7.34 3.80 0.00
C VAL A 129 -8.57 2.93 -0.18
N LEU A 130 -9.68 3.39 0.40
CA LEU A 130 -11.00 2.80 0.28
C LEU A 130 -11.84 3.72 -0.60
N GLY A 131 -12.50 3.16 -1.61
CA GLY A 131 -13.37 3.90 -2.52
C GLY A 131 -14.62 4.47 -1.84
N SER A 132 -14.95 4.00 -0.63
CA SER A 132 -16.00 4.57 0.21
C SER A 132 -15.66 4.44 1.69
N TYR A 133 -15.48 5.57 2.37
CA TYR A 133 -15.31 5.62 3.82
C TYR A 133 -16.56 5.16 4.58
N ALA A 134 -17.75 5.35 4.00
CA ALA A 134 -19.01 4.84 4.56
C ALA A 134 -19.05 3.30 4.61
N ASN A 135 -18.42 2.64 3.63
CA ASN A 135 -18.34 1.18 3.54
C ASN A 135 -17.10 0.57 4.20
N ARG A 136 -16.34 1.36 4.98
CA ARG A 136 -14.99 0.99 5.43
C ARG A 136 -14.91 -0.35 6.16
N GLU A 137 -15.91 -0.72 6.97
CA GLU A 137 -15.89 -2.00 7.71
C GLU A 137 -15.76 -3.18 6.76
N ARG A 138 -16.57 -3.18 5.69
CA ARG A 138 -16.54 -4.22 4.66
C ARG A 138 -15.24 -4.18 3.85
N LEU A 139 -14.80 -2.98 3.46
CA LEU A 139 -13.61 -2.82 2.62
C LEU A 139 -12.32 -3.14 3.39
N VAL A 140 -12.27 -2.90 4.69
CA VAL A 140 -11.13 -3.27 5.54
C VAL A 140 -11.00 -4.78 5.68
N ALA A 141 -12.11 -5.52 5.68
CA ALA A 141 -12.03 -6.98 5.60
C ALA A 141 -11.33 -7.44 4.32
N GLU A 142 -11.60 -6.80 3.17
CA GLU A 142 -10.89 -7.07 1.90
C GLU A 142 -9.40 -6.75 2.00
N VAL A 143 -9.04 -5.61 2.59
CA VAL A 143 -7.64 -5.22 2.82
C VAL A 143 -6.93 -6.30 3.65
N ASN A 144 -7.51 -6.69 4.80
CA ASN A 144 -6.90 -7.66 5.70
C ASN A 144 -6.77 -9.05 5.06
N ARG A 145 -7.67 -9.44 4.14
CA ARG A 145 -7.51 -10.67 3.35
C ARG A 145 -6.28 -10.64 2.45
N LEU A 146 -5.97 -9.50 1.82
CA LEU A 146 -4.73 -9.34 1.06
C LEU A 146 -3.52 -9.28 2.00
N LEU A 147 -3.56 -8.50 3.08
CA LEU A 147 -2.40 -8.35 3.97
C LEU A 147 -1.96 -9.68 4.58
N ALA A 148 -2.92 -10.57 4.88
CA ALA A 148 -2.64 -11.92 5.38
C ALA A 148 -1.85 -12.81 4.40
N THR A 149 -1.79 -12.46 3.11
CA THR A 149 -1.03 -13.22 2.11
C THR A 149 0.33 -12.61 1.81
N ILE A 150 0.64 -11.42 2.34
CA ILE A 150 1.92 -10.77 2.09
C ILE A 150 3.00 -11.42 2.95
N THR A 151 4.10 -11.79 2.32
CA THR A 151 5.29 -12.29 2.99
C THR A 151 6.50 -11.45 2.64
N VAL A 152 7.25 -11.04 3.66
CA VAL A 152 8.52 -10.35 3.54
C VAL A 152 9.62 -11.26 4.05
N THR A 153 10.65 -11.48 3.24
CA THR A 153 11.89 -12.16 3.63
C THR A 153 13.07 -11.19 3.58
N PRO A 154 14.19 -11.51 4.26
CA PRO A 154 15.43 -10.75 4.13
C PRO A 154 15.90 -10.60 2.67
#